data_AF-A0A355T185-F1
#
_entry.id   AF-A0A355T185-F1
#
_cell.length_a   1.000
_cell.length_b   1.000
_cell.length_c   1.000
_cell.angle_alpha   90.00
_cell.angle_beta   90.00
_cell.angle_gamma   90.00
#
_symmetry.space_group_name_H-M   'P 1'
#
loop_
_entity.id
_entity.type
_entity.pdbx_description
1 polymer ?
#
loop_
_entity_poly.entity_id
_entity_poly.type
_entity_poly.pdbx_seq_one_letter_code
_entity_poly.pdbx_strand_id
1 'polypeptide(L)'
;MSNLPLPDAATVRPFTFNDALVARIGAGLSAYMLFVIYPAYGFLRGWWLGDFSSFSAEGMLVAVATSGAFGFFARWIILTYLRIDA
;
A
#
# COMPACT_ATOMS: atom_id res chain seq x y z
N MET A 1 46.44 -5.60 4.11
CA MET A 1 45.34 -5.54 3.13
C MET A 1 44.32 -6.56 3.56
N SER A 2 43.16 -6.13 4.06
CA SER A 2 42.10 -7.04 4.54
C SER A 2 41.42 -7.68 3.34
N ASN A 3 41.53 -9.00 3.21
CA ASN A 3 40.72 -9.81 2.30
C ASN A 3 39.27 -9.80 2.81
N LEU A 4 38.54 -8.72 2.56
CA LEU A 4 37.08 -8.73 2.71
C LEU A 4 36.53 -9.56 1.54
N PRO A 5 35.68 -10.57 1.81
CA PRO A 5 35.07 -11.35 0.74
C PRO A 5 34.27 -10.41 -0.17
N LEU A 6 34.48 -10.54 -1.48
CA LEU A 6 33.69 -9.83 -2.48
C LEU A 6 32.22 -10.25 -2.30
N PRO A 7 31.28 -9.30 -2.26
CA PRO A 7 29.86 -9.62 -2.08
C PRO A 7 29.40 -10.54 -3.20
N ASP A 8 28.79 -11.66 -2.80
CA ASP A 8 28.33 -12.72 -3.69
C ASP A 8 27.34 -12.15 -4.71
N ALA A 9 27.53 -12.42 -6.01
CA ALA A 9 26.69 -11.87 -7.08
C ALA A 9 25.20 -12.28 -6.93
N ALA A 10 24.93 -13.34 -6.16
CA ALA A 10 23.59 -13.76 -5.77
C ALA A 10 22.92 -12.86 -4.70
N THR A 11 23.69 -12.01 -4.02
CA THR A 11 23.24 -11.13 -2.93
C THR A 11 23.29 -9.64 -3.26
N VAL A 12 23.93 -9.27 -4.38
CA VAL A 12 23.98 -7.88 -4.85
C VAL A 12 22.62 -7.51 -5.45
N ARG A 13 21.83 -6.75 -4.67
CA ARG A 13 20.54 -6.21 -5.11
C ARG A 13 20.75 -5.33 -6.35
N PRO A 14 20.00 -5.54 -7.46
CA PRO A 14 20.22 -4.80 -8.70
C PRO A 14 19.83 -3.31 -8.62
N PHE A 15 19.11 -2.89 -7.57
CA PHE A 15 18.65 -1.52 -7.40
C PHE A 15 18.90 -1.00 -5.97
N THR A 16 19.35 0.24 -5.86
CA THR A 16 19.51 0.95 -4.59
C THR A 16 18.12 1.27 -4.02
N PHE A 17 17.79 0.71 -2.86
CA PHE A 17 16.48 0.91 -2.24
C PHE A 17 16.39 2.20 -1.45
N ASN A 18 15.19 2.80 -1.45
CA ASN A 18 14.84 3.90 -0.58
C ASN A 18 13.53 3.56 0.16
N ASP A 19 13.62 3.26 1.45
CA ASP A 19 12.44 2.92 2.28
C ASP A 19 11.40 4.04 2.29
N ALA A 20 11.83 5.31 2.17
CA ALA A 20 10.92 6.42 2.06
C ALA A 20 10.10 6.37 0.76
N LEU A 21 10.65 5.82 -0.33
CA LEU A 21 9.90 5.61 -1.57
C LEU A 21 8.82 4.54 -1.38
N VAL A 22 9.16 3.42 -0.75
CA VAL A 22 8.19 2.33 -0.45
C VAL A 22 7.07 2.85 0.46
N ALA A 23 7.40 3.61 1.50
CA ALA A 23 6.42 4.23 2.37
C ALA A 23 5.50 5.21 1.62
N ARG A 24 6.04 6.03 0.71
CA ARG A 24 5.27 6.94 -0.15
C ARG A 24 4.33 6.20 -1.09
N ILE A 25 4.78 5.09 -1.69
CA ILE A 25 3.94 4.25 -2.55
C ILE A 25 2.79 3.65 -1.75
N GLY A 26 3.08 3.07 -0.57
CA GLY A 26 2.05 2.52 0.32
C GLY A 26 1.02 3.57 0.74
N ALA A 27 1.48 4.76 1.16
CA ALA A 27 0.61 5.87 1.51
C ALA A 27 -0.22 6.38 0.32
N GLY A 28 0.39 6.46 -0.87
CA GLY A 28 -0.29 6.85 -2.11
C GLY A 28 -1.40 5.86 -2.49
N LEU A 29 -1.15 4.56 -2.32
CA LEU A 29 -2.14 3.51 -2.55
C LEU A 29 -3.31 3.59 -1.54
N SER A 30 -3.04 3.84 -0.26
CA SER A 30 -4.08 4.08 0.74
C SER A 30 -4.93 5.31 0.40
N ALA A 31 -4.28 6.43 0.04
CA ALA A 31 -4.96 7.65 -0.35
C ALA A 31 -5.82 7.44 -1.58
N TYR A 32 -5.32 6.73 -2.60
CA TYR A 32 -6.09 6.38 -3.79
C TYR A 32 -7.35 5.57 -3.44
N MET A 33 -7.22 4.58 -2.55
CA MET A 33 -8.37 3.81 -2.10
C MET A 33 -9.41 4.69 -1.39
N LEU A 34 -8.96 5.57 -0.49
CA LEU A 34 -9.85 6.38 0.34
C LEU A 34 -10.51 7.54 -0.42
N PHE A 35 -9.79 8.21 -1.32
CA PHE A 35 -10.26 9.42 -1.98
C PHE A 35 -10.82 9.18 -3.39
N VAL A 36 -10.49 8.06 -4.03
CA VAL A 36 -10.95 7.76 -5.39
C VAL A 36 -11.87 6.55 -5.41
N ILE A 37 -11.38 5.40 -4.96
CA ILE A 37 -12.16 4.15 -5.07
C ILE A 37 -13.38 4.20 -4.15
N TYR A 38 -13.20 4.64 -2.89
CA TYR A 38 -14.29 4.62 -1.91
C TYR A 38 -15.45 5.55 -2.28
N PRO A 39 -15.24 6.83 -2.67
CA PRO A 39 -16.34 7.68 -3.12
C PRO A 39 -16.98 7.15 -4.41
N ALA A 40 -16.19 6.64 -5.36
CA ALA A 40 -16.72 6.05 -6.58
C ALA A 40 -17.65 4.86 -6.28
N TYR A 41 -17.26 3.98 -5.36
CA TYR A 41 -18.12 2.90 -4.87
C TYR A 41 -19.40 3.42 -4.22
N GLY A 42 -19.29 4.42 -3.34
CA GLY A 42 -20.46 5.02 -2.67
C GLY A 42 -21.46 5.64 -3.66
N PHE A 43 -20.97 6.36 -4.68
CA PHE A 43 -21.83 6.91 -5.73
C PHE A 43 -22.47 5.82 -6.59
N LEU A 44 -21.71 4.78 -6.95
CA LEU A 44 -22.21 3.66 -7.73
C LEU A 44 -23.29 2.88 -6.97
N ARG A 45 -23.07 2.64 -5.68
CA ARG A 45 -24.04 2.01 -4.77
C ARG A 45 -25.31 2.85 -4.65
N GLY A 46 -25.16 4.16 -4.46
CA GLY A 46 -26.29 5.09 -4.42
C GLY A 46 -27.08 5.11 -5.73
N TRP A 47 -26.39 5.09 -6.87
CA TRP A 47 -27.02 5.07 -8.19
C TRP A 47 -27.79 3.76 -8.46
N TRP A 48 -27.22 2.61 -8.12
CA TRP A 48 -27.85 1.31 -8.41
C TRP A 48 -28.87 0.86 -7.37
N LEU A 49 -28.64 1.15 -6.09
CA LEU A 49 -29.44 0.61 -4.98
C LEU A 49 -30.22 1.68 -4.22
N GLY A 50 -30.03 2.97 -4.53
CA GLY A 50 -30.60 4.08 -3.74
C GLY A 50 -30.00 4.19 -2.34
N ASP A 51 -28.90 3.48 -2.07
CA ASP A 51 -28.32 3.34 -0.74
C ASP A 51 -26.99 4.11 -0.62
N PHE A 52 -27.01 5.14 0.23
CA PHE A 52 -25.86 6.01 0.53
C PHE A 52 -25.23 5.71 1.89
N SER A 53 -25.51 4.56 2.51
CA SER A 53 -24.93 4.14 3.80
C SER A 53 -23.40 4.09 3.79
N SER A 54 -22.75 4.00 2.63
CA SER A 54 -21.30 4.18 2.51
C SER A 54 -20.82 5.57 2.97
N PHE A 55 -21.66 6.60 2.92
CA PHE A 55 -21.28 7.92 3.43
C PHE A 55 -21.69 8.15 4.89
N SER A 56 -22.26 7.14 5.57
CA SER A 56 -22.49 7.20 7.01
C SER A 56 -21.17 7.16 7.79
N ALA A 57 -21.21 7.53 9.07
CA ALA A 57 -20.04 7.45 9.95
C ALA A 57 -19.44 6.03 10.00
N GLU A 58 -20.29 5.00 10.02
CA GLU A 58 -19.86 3.59 10.01
C GLU A 58 -19.15 3.24 8.71
N GLY A 59 -19.71 3.65 7.56
CA GLY A 59 -19.08 3.44 6.26
C GLY A 59 -17.72 4.13 6.18
N MET A 60 -17.65 5.39 6.63
CA MET A 60 -16.41 6.16 6.62
C MET A 60 -15.33 5.54 7.53
N LEU A 61 -15.71 5.02 8.70
CA LEU A 61 -14.79 4.28 9.58
C LEU A 61 -14.24 3.03 8.90
N VAL A 62 -15.10 2.25 8.24
CA VAL A 62 -14.69 1.06 7.48
C VAL A 62 -13.76 1.44 6.32
N ALA A 63 -14.02 2.54 5.63
CA ALA A 63 -13.17 3.05 4.56
C ALA A 63 -11.76 3.38 5.06
N VAL A 64 -11.67 4.12 6.17
CA VAL A 64 -10.38 4.50 6.78
C VAL A 64 -9.63 3.25 7.23
N ALA A 65 -10.28 2.33 7.93
CA ALA A 65 -9.66 1.09 8.39
C ALA A 65 -9.16 0.23 7.21
N THR A 66 -9.98 0.07 6.16
CA THR A 66 -9.63 -0.73 4.98
C THR A 66 -8.48 -0.09 4.20
N SER A 67 -8.50 1.23 4.02
CA SER A 67 -7.43 1.95 3.31
C SER A 67 -6.09 1.88 4.05
N GLY A 68 -6.11 1.96 5.39
CA GLY A 68 -4.92 1.81 6.23
C GLY A 68 -4.35 0.40 6.17
N ALA A 69 -5.21 -0.61 6.31
CA ALA A 69 -4.81 -2.02 6.19
C ALA A 69 -4.22 -2.32 4.81
N PHE A 70 -4.83 -1.79 3.74
CA PHE A 70 -4.35 -1.95 2.37
C PHE A 70 -2.95 -1.35 2.15
N GLY A 71 -2.68 -0.14 2.66
CA GLY A 71 -1.36 0.47 2.54
C GLY A 71 -0.27 -0.29 3.29
N PHE A 72 -0.60 -0.77 4.49
CA PHE A 72 0.31 -1.61 5.27
C PHE A 72 0.61 -2.92 4.53
N PHE A 73 -0.42 -3.58 4.00
CA PHE A 73 -0.29 -4.80 3.21
C PHE A 73 0.53 -4.58 1.94
N ALA A 74 0.30 -3.48 1.22
CA ALA A 74 1.07 -3.12 0.03
C ALA A 74 2.56 -2.92 0.36
N ARG A 75 2.86 -2.22 1.47
CA ARG A 75 4.25 -2.08 1.95
C ARG A 75 4.86 -3.45 2.26
N TRP A 76 4.15 -4.31 2.99
CA TRP A 76 4.64 -5.63 3.34
C TRP A 76 4.96 -6.48 2.10
N ILE A 77 4.05 -6.52 1.11
CA ILE A 77 4.27 -7.20 -0.17
C ILE A 77 5.51 -6.66 -0.88
N ILE A 78 5.63 -5.34 -1.01
CA ILE A 78 6.77 -4.71 -1.68
C ILE A 78 8.08 -5.14 -1.00
N LEU A 79 8.13 -5.14 0.34
CA LEU A 79 9.30 -5.59 1.09
C LEU A 79 9.59 -7.09 0.90
N THR A 80 8.58 -7.95 0.96
CA THR A 80 8.73 -9.40 0.81
C THR A 80 9.20 -9.79 -0.59
N TYR A 81 8.56 -9.28 -1.64
CA TYR A 81 8.90 -9.65 -3.02
C TYR A 81 10.19 -9.01 -3.50
N LEU A 82 10.59 -7.87 -2.92
CA LEU A 82 11.89 -7.25 -3.20
C LEU A 82 13.01 -7.78 -2.28
N ARG A 83 12.73 -8.79 -1.43
CA ARG A 83 13.66 -9.42 -0.48
C ARG A 83 14.43 -8.39 0.35
N ILE A 84 13.71 -7.41 0.89
CA ILE A 84 14.35 -6.27 1.56
C ILE A 84 14.93 -6.66 2.92
N ASP A 85 14.44 -7.75 3.52
CA ASP A 85 15.02 -8.40 4.71
C ASP A 85 15.03 -9.93 4.52
N ALA A 86 16.21 -10.48 4.22
CA ALA A 86 16.55 -11.88 4.40
C ALA A 86 17.88 -11.94 5.15
#